data_AF-A0A7C9RDT1-F1
#
_entry.id   AF-A0A7C9RDT1-F1
#
_cell.length_a   1.000
_cell.length_b   1.000
_cell.length_c   1.000
_cell.angle_alpha   90.00
_cell.angle_beta   90.00
_cell.angle_gamma   90.00
#
_symmetry.space_group_name_H-M   'P 1'
#
loop_
_entity.id
_entity.type
_entity.pdbx_description
1 polymer ?
#
loop_
_entity_poly.entity_id
_entity_poly.type
_entity_poly.pdbx_seq_one_letter_code
_entity_poly.pdbx_strand_id
1 'polypeptide(L)'
;MKDHASTVLPSVVCGASIGEAPAEYTKRVTRFAADGALHYARAVSKDFNVVAVAVSGQTKDSIQVSTYLHSRGAPHPKILLAKDGAEIDSLIPWGDYIEHATFDPAVQAVRRNDLMAFSRELHDFMRDHAKLTESEKPLLVSGTLIALQNKAFALSYNAHKPEDLQKAWFSVIQDEINKAKIPRAKKTNMAQPYSGIAVHPELSKSTAH
;
A
#
# COMPACT_ATOMS: atom_id res chain seq x y z
N MET A 1 30.65 -18.81 -5.66
CA MET A 1 30.22 -18.29 -6.97
C MET A 1 30.65 -16.83 -7.05
N LYS A 2 31.48 -16.42 -8.01
CA LYS A 2 32.22 -15.14 -7.94
C LYS A 2 31.43 -13.88 -8.34
N ASP A 3 30.23 -14.03 -8.91
CA ASP A 3 29.51 -12.92 -9.56
C ASP A 3 28.11 -12.65 -8.96
N HIS A 4 27.83 -13.11 -7.72
CA HIS A 4 26.54 -12.82 -7.07
C HIS A 4 26.48 -11.38 -6.50
N ALA A 5 27.48 -11.02 -5.71
CA ALA A 5 27.56 -9.76 -4.97
C ALA A 5 28.98 -9.20 -5.03
N SER A 6 29.10 -7.89 -5.23
CA SER A 6 30.38 -7.20 -5.14
C SER A 6 30.86 -7.08 -3.69
N THR A 7 32.16 -6.84 -3.50
CA THR A 7 32.74 -6.60 -2.17
C THR A 7 32.25 -5.31 -1.51
N VAL A 8 31.73 -4.36 -2.30
CA VAL A 8 31.21 -3.08 -1.82
C VAL A 8 29.70 -3.12 -1.52
N LEU A 9 29.02 -4.22 -1.82
CA LEU A 9 27.58 -4.37 -1.59
C LEU A 9 27.18 -4.11 -0.12
N PRO A 10 27.89 -4.59 0.92
CA PRO A 10 27.55 -4.25 2.30
C PRO A 10 27.57 -2.74 2.58
N SER A 11 28.48 -2.01 1.92
CA SER A 11 28.55 -0.55 1.99
C SER A 11 27.34 0.11 1.31
N VAL A 12 26.89 -0.42 0.17
CA VAL A 12 25.66 0.06 -0.51
C VAL A 12 24.45 -0.08 0.40
N VAL A 13 24.31 -1.24 1.05
CA VAL A 13 23.16 -1.60 1.89
C VAL A 13 23.18 -0.83 3.22
N CYS A 14 24.35 -0.54 3.78
CA CYS A 14 24.49 0.28 4.98
C CYS A 14 24.44 1.81 4.68
N GLY A 15 24.33 2.20 3.41
CA GLY A 15 24.30 3.61 3.01
C GLY A 15 25.63 4.34 3.11
N ALA A 16 26.74 3.61 3.16
CA ALA A 16 28.08 4.20 3.17
C ALA A 16 28.42 4.81 1.80
N SER A 17 29.19 5.91 1.80
CA SER A 17 29.65 6.53 0.57
C SER A 17 30.70 5.67 -0.12
N ILE A 18 30.45 5.33 -1.38
CA ILE A 18 31.39 4.60 -2.22
C ILE A 18 31.99 5.59 -3.20
N GLY A 19 33.27 5.91 -3.01
CA GLY A 19 34.04 6.74 -3.92
C GLY A 19 34.46 5.96 -5.17
N GLU A 20 33.49 5.56 -6.00
CA GLU A 20 33.76 4.85 -7.25
C GLU A 20 33.53 5.75 -8.48
N ALA A 21 34.37 5.58 -9.50
CA ALA A 21 34.21 6.27 -10.78
C ALA A 21 32.98 5.72 -11.54
N PRO A 22 32.32 6.51 -12.41
CA PRO A 22 31.14 6.06 -13.16
C PRO A 22 31.36 4.78 -13.98
N ALA A 23 32.55 4.62 -14.58
CA ALA A 23 32.89 3.42 -15.34
C ALA A 23 32.97 2.16 -14.46
N GLU A 24 33.49 2.29 -13.23
CA GLU A 24 33.57 1.18 -12.27
C GLU A 24 32.19 0.83 -11.71
N TYR A 25 31.35 1.85 -11.46
CA TYR A 25 29.94 1.66 -11.10
C TYR A 25 29.21 0.82 -12.16
N THR A 26 29.30 1.20 -13.44
CA THR A 26 28.62 0.48 -14.53
C THR A 26 29.11 -0.96 -14.63
N LYS A 27 30.42 -1.20 -14.52
CA LYS A 27 30.98 -2.56 -14.51
C LYS A 27 30.41 -3.39 -13.36
N ARG A 28 30.32 -2.80 -12.16
CA ARG A 28 29.82 -3.47 -10.96
C ARG A 28 28.35 -3.87 -11.11
N VAL A 29 27.47 -2.94 -11.45
CA VAL A 29 26.02 -3.22 -11.56
C VAL A 29 25.68 -4.15 -12.74
N THR A 30 26.52 -4.20 -13.77
CA THR A 30 26.34 -5.13 -14.90
C THR A 30 26.88 -6.53 -14.58
N ARG A 31 27.94 -6.62 -13.78
CA ARG A 31 28.62 -7.89 -13.48
C ARG A 31 27.94 -8.69 -12.37
N PHE A 32 27.47 -8.01 -11.32
CA PHE A 32 26.99 -8.68 -10.11
C PHE A 32 25.46 -8.63 -10.02
N ALA A 33 24.84 -9.78 -9.78
CA ALA A 33 23.39 -9.92 -9.74
C ALA A 33 22.73 -9.02 -8.67
N ALA A 34 23.28 -8.99 -7.45
CA ALA A 34 22.77 -8.18 -6.35
C ALA A 34 22.91 -6.67 -6.63
N ASP A 35 24.10 -6.25 -7.07
CA ASP A 35 24.36 -4.85 -7.41
C ASP A 35 23.48 -4.36 -8.57
N GLY A 36 23.24 -5.20 -9.58
CA GLY A 36 22.35 -4.92 -10.69
C GLY A 36 20.89 -4.80 -10.26
N ALA A 37 20.39 -5.72 -9.42
CA ALA A 37 19.05 -5.64 -8.86
C ALA A 37 18.84 -4.34 -8.07
N LEU A 38 19.82 -3.95 -7.25
CA LEU A 38 19.77 -2.71 -6.47
C LEU A 38 19.87 -1.44 -7.32
N HIS A 39 20.56 -1.49 -8.47
CA HIS A 39 20.58 -0.38 -9.41
C HIS A 39 19.17 0.00 -9.89
N TYR A 40 18.38 -0.99 -10.32
CA TYR A 40 17.00 -0.77 -10.72
C TYR A 40 16.11 -0.42 -9.53
N ALA A 41 16.30 -1.10 -8.39
CA ALA A 41 15.54 -0.82 -7.19
C ALA A 41 15.65 0.65 -6.76
N ARG A 42 16.85 1.24 -6.84
CA ARG A 42 17.09 2.66 -6.54
C ARG A 42 16.32 3.62 -7.44
N ALA A 43 16.14 3.28 -8.72
CA ALA A 43 15.40 4.14 -9.64
C ALA A 43 13.90 4.11 -9.33
N VAL A 44 13.37 2.92 -9.05
CA VAL A 44 11.93 2.68 -8.82
C VAL A 44 11.51 3.08 -7.40
N SER A 45 12.41 3.01 -6.42
CA SER A 45 12.12 3.32 -5.02
C SER A 45 11.86 4.78 -4.72
N LYS A 46 11.97 5.66 -5.72
CA LYS A 46 11.51 7.06 -5.62
C LYS A 46 10.00 7.11 -5.33
N ASP A 47 9.25 6.25 -6.00
CA ASP A 47 7.77 6.30 -6.00
C ASP A 47 7.13 5.04 -5.41
N PHE A 48 7.89 3.95 -5.23
CA PHE A 48 7.36 2.67 -4.74
C PHE A 48 8.21 2.04 -3.64
N ASN A 49 7.60 1.16 -2.84
CA ASN A 49 8.36 0.20 -2.02
C ASN A 49 8.80 -0.95 -2.93
N VAL A 50 10.09 -1.24 -2.99
CA VAL A 50 10.65 -2.23 -3.92
C VAL A 50 11.25 -3.40 -3.16
N VAL A 51 10.83 -4.60 -3.52
CA VAL A 51 11.53 -5.84 -3.14
C VAL A 51 12.42 -6.24 -4.30
N ALA A 52 13.73 -6.20 -4.09
CA ALA A 52 14.71 -6.58 -5.10
C ALA A 52 15.21 -7.99 -4.80
N VAL A 53 14.91 -8.93 -5.70
CA VAL A 53 15.37 -10.32 -5.60
C VAL A 53 16.50 -10.51 -6.58
N ALA A 54 17.70 -10.77 -6.07
CA ALA A 54 18.88 -11.05 -6.86
C ALA A 54 19.11 -12.54 -6.92
N VAL A 55 19.22 -13.09 -8.13
CA VAL A 55 19.42 -14.52 -8.36
C VAL A 55 20.64 -14.69 -9.26
N SER A 56 21.58 -15.53 -8.85
CA SER A 56 22.69 -15.98 -9.70
C SER A 56 22.85 -17.49 -9.59
N GLY A 57 23.20 -18.15 -10.68
CA GLY A 57 23.27 -19.61 -10.72
C GLY A 57 23.34 -20.07 -12.16
N GLN A 58 24.13 -21.10 -12.47
CA GLN A 58 24.02 -21.79 -13.77
C GLN A 58 23.24 -23.11 -13.64
N THR A 59 23.23 -23.70 -12.45
CA THR A 59 22.54 -24.95 -12.12
C THR A 59 21.67 -24.74 -10.89
N LYS A 60 20.72 -25.66 -10.65
CA LYS A 60 19.87 -25.63 -9.46
C LYS A 60 20.68 -25.69 -8.17
N ASP A 61 21.74 -26.50 -8.15
CA ASP A 61 22.58 -26.71 -6.97
C ASP A 61 23.55 -25.54 -6.72
N SER A 62 23.79 -24.71 -7.73
CA SER A 62 24.63 -23.52 -7.64
C SER A 62 23.83 -22.22 -7.52
N ILE A 63 22.52 -22.28 -7.26
CA ILE A 63 21.70 -21.07 -7.15
C ILE A 63 22.02 -20.33 -5.86
N GLN A 64 22.18 -19.02 -5.96
CA GLN A 64 22.33 -18.12 -4.83
C GLN A 64 21.29 -17.02 -4.99
N VAL A 65 20.48 -16.82 -3.95
CA VAL A 65 19.44 -15.81 -3.92
C VAL A 65 19.73 -14.86 -2.76
N SER A 66 19.53 -13.57 -2.99
CA SER A 66 19.53 -12.56 -1.95
C SER A 66 18.37 -11.60 -2.18
N THR A 67 17.69 -11.22 -1.10
CA THR A 67 16.53 -10.35 -1.17
C THR A 67 16.76 -9.07 -0.39
N TYR A 68 16.42 -7.95 -1.02
CA TYR A 68 16.55 -6.62 -0.44
C TYR A 68 15.22 -5.88 -0.46
N LEU A 69 15.07 -4.96 0.49
CA LEU A 69 13.96 -4.04 0.57
C LEU A 69 14.46 -2.61 0.43
N HIS A 70 13.96 -1.91 -0.59
CA HIS A 70 14.16 -0.48 -0.77
C HIS A 70 12.84 0.23 -0.52
N SER A 71 12.65 0.74 0.70
CA SER A 71 11.45 1.49 1.06
C SER A 71 11.36 2.79 0.24
N ARG A 72 10.13 3.22 -0.06
CA ARG A 72 9.88 4.41 -0.87
C ARG A 72 10.55 5.64 -0.24
N GLY A 73 11.36 6.34 -1.02
CA GLY A 73 12.09 7.54 -0.60
C GLY A 73 13.26 7.27 0.34
N ALA A 74 13.58 6.02 0.67
CA ALA A 74 14.74 5.69 1.48
C ALA A 74 16.05 5.91 0.68
N PRO A 75 17.12 6.42 1.30
CA PRO A 75 18.37 6.72 0.60
C PRO A 75 19.12 5.45 0.15
N HIS A 76 18.95 4.34 0.86
CA HIS A 76 19.63 3.06 0.57
C HIS A 76 18.69 1.88 0.82
N PRO A 77 18.89 0.75 0.11
CA PRO A 77 18.20 -0.50 0.37
C PRO A 77 18.75 -1.19 1.60
N LYS A 78 17.98 -2.09 2.20
CA LYS A 78 18.41 -2.99 3.27
C LYS A 78 18.15 -4.45 2.91
N ILE A 79 18.77 -5.39 3.62
CA ILE A 79 18.44 -6.81 3.48
C ILE A 79 16.99 -7.01 3.94
N LEU A 80 16.21 -7.75 3.17
CA LEU A 80 14.87 -8.15 3.58
C LEU A 80 14.99 -9.32 4.55
N LEU A 81 14.52 -9.11 5.77
CA LEU A 81 14.49 -10.13 6.81
C LEU A 81 13.08 -10.72 6.91
N ALA A 82 13.02 -12.02 7.17
CA ALA A 82 11.81 -12.69 7.60
C ALA A 82 11.40 -12.20 9.00
N LYS A 83 10.19 -12.57 9.44
CA LYS A 83 9.62 -12.11 10.72
C LYS A 83 10.44 -12.53 11.95
N ASP A 84 11.15 -13.64 11.83
CA ASP A 84 12.05 -14.21 12.83
C ASP A 84 13.47 -13.62 12.78
N GLY A 85 13.73 -12.70 11.83
CA GLY A 85 15.03 -12.06 11.63
C GLY A 85 15.97 -12.83 10.70
N ALA A 86 15.55 -13.96 10.11
CA ALA A 86 16.36 -14.68 9.14
C ALA A 86 16.46 -13.93 7.80
N GLU A 87 17.60 -14.02 7.12
CA GLU A 87 17.73 -13.50 5.76
C GLU A 87 16.96 -14.38 4.76
N ILE A 88 16.36 -13.75 3.75
CA ILE A 88 15.64 -14.48 2.69
C ILE A 88 16.63 -14.79 1.57
N ASP A 89 17.25 -15.98 1.68
CA ASP A 89 18.31 -16.51 0.81
C ASP A 89 17.82 -17.52 -0.24
N SER A 90 16.50 -17.67 -0.36
CA SER A 90 15.83 -18.59 -1.28
C SER A 90 14.60 -17.95 -1.93
N LEU A 91 14.12 -18.56 -3.01
CA LEU A 91 12.88 -18.13 -3.67
C LEU A 91 11.68 -18.59 -2.85
N ILE A 92 10.91 -17.63 -2.35
CA ILE A 92 9.69 -17.88 -1.59
C ILE A 92 8.45 -17.50 -2.40
N PRO A 93 7.26 -17.99 -2.02
CA PRO A 93 6.00 -17.56 -2.62
C PRO A 93 5.83 -16.03 -2.61
N TRP A 94 5.17 -15.50 -3.65
CA TRP A 94 4.93 -14.05 -3.78
C TRP A 94 4.24 -13.43 -2.55
N GLY A 95 3.27 -14.13 -1.97
CA GLY A 95 2.56 -13.67 -0.78
C GLY A 95 3.50 -13.43 0.40
N ASP A 96 4.53 -14.26 0.55
CA ASP A 96 5.46 -14.21 1.67
C ASP A 96 6.42 -13.03 1.53
N TYR A 97 6.87 -12.70 0.30
CA TYR A 97 7.63 -11.48 0.06
C TYR A 97 6.85 -10.23 0.48
N ILE A 98 5.57 -10.16 0.12
CA ILE A 98 4.70 -9.04 0.50
C ILE A 98 4.52 -8.99 2.00
N GLU A 99 4.32 -10.13 2.65
CA GLU A 99 4.16 -10.21 4.08
C GLU A 99 5.43 -9.70 4.79
N HIS A 100 6.59 -10.28 4.52
CA HIS A 100 7.86 -9.87 5.13
C HIS A 100 8.18 -8.39 4.89
N ALA A 101 8.00 -7.90 3.66
CA ALA A 101 8.21 -6.48 3.35
C ALA A 101 7.22 -5.57 4.10
N THR A 102 5.99 -6.02 4.31
CA THR A 102 4.98 -5.25 5.05
C THR A 102 5.32 -5.14 6.53
N PHE A 103 5.91 -6.15 7.16
CA PHE A 103 6.28 -6.10 8.58
C PHE A 103 7.46 -5.17 8.87
N ASP A 104 8.17 -4.75 7.85
CA ASP A 104 9.31 -3.87 8.00
C ASP A 104 8.94 -2.49 8.61
N PRO A 105 9.65 -2.03 9.67
CA PRO A 105 9.33 -0.76 10.34
C PRO A 105 9.37 0.48 9.44
N ALA A 106 10.26 0.50 8.43
CA ALA A 106 10.37 1.63 7.52
C ALA A 106 9.19 1.67 6.55
N VAL A 107 8.76 0.51 6.03
CA VAL A 107 7.55 0.39 5.20
C VAL A 107 6.30 0.76 5.99
N GLN A 108 6.20 0.32 7.25
CA GLN A 108 5.11 0.70 8.16
C GLN A 108 5.08 2.21 8.43
N ALA A 109 6.23 2.85 8.60
CA ALA A 109 6.32 4.29 8.79
C ALA A 109 5.84 5.07 7.56
N VAL A 110 6.30 4.69 6.36
CA VAL A 110 5.85 5.29 5.09
C VAL A 110 4.34 5.13 4.92
N ARG A 111 3.83 3.90 5.10
CA ARG A 111 2.39 3.62 4.98
C ARG A 111 1.54 4.42 5.98
N ARG A 112 2.03 4.57 7.21
CA ARG A 112 1.36 5.39 8.23
C ARG A 112 1.32 6.85 7.81
N ASN A 113 2.42 7.39 7.30
CA ASN A 113 2.48 8.78 6.85
C ASN A 113 1.52 9.03 5.69
N ASP A 114 1.46 8.12 4.71
CA ASP A 114 0.52 8.18 3.59
C ASP A 114 -0.93 8.17 4.07
N LEU A 115 -1.26 7.27 5.01
CA LEU A 115 -2.59 7.22 5.59
C LEU A 115 -2.96 8.52 6.30
N MET A 116 -2.02 9.12 7.03
CA MET A 116 -2.24 10.39 7.71
C MET A 116 -2.37 11.57 6.73
N ALA A 117 -1.62 11.55 5.62
CA ALA A 117 -1.74 12.54 4.56
C ALA A 117 -3.10 12.44 3.86
N PHE A 118 -3.48 11.23 3.44
CA PHE A 118 -4.79 10.95 2.85
C PHE A 118 -5.95 11.33 3.78
N SER A 119 -5.82 11.04 5.09
CA SER A 119 -6.84 11.43 6.08
C SER A 119 -7.05 12.95 6.15
N ARG A 120 -5.96 13.73 6.07
CA ARG A 120 -6.05 15.20 6.02
C ARG A 120 -6.70 15.68 4.74
N GLU A 121 -6.28 15.17 3.59
CA GLU A 121 -6.88 15.51 2.29
C GLU A 121 -8.38 15.19 2.26
N LEU A 122 -8.77 14.02 2.77
CA LEU A 122 -10.16 13.62 2.88
C LEU A 122 -10.95 14.55 3.82
N HIS A 123 -10.36 14.94 4.96
CA HIS A 123 -10.98 15.88 5.89
C HIS A 123 -11.21 17.25 5.24
N ASP A 124 -10.22 17.79 4.54
CA ASP A 124 -10.31 19.07 3.84
C ASP A 124 -11.34 18.98 2.70
N PHE A 125 -11.34 17.89 1.93
CA PHE A 125 -12.34 17.65 0.89
C PHE A 125 -13.77 17.65 1.45
N MET A 126 -14.01 16.93 2.56
CA MET A 126 -15.32 16.89 3.21
C MET A 126 -15.76 18.26 3.77
N ARG A 127 -14.83 19.06 4.27
CA ARG A 127 -15.10 20.41 4.77
C ARG A 127 -15.47 21.36 3.62
N ASP A 128 -14.64 21.38 2.59
CA ASP A 128 -14.66 22.44 1.58
C ASP A 128 -15.67 22.15 0.46
N HIS A 129 -15.85 20.87 0.09
CA HIS A 129 -16.74 20.47 -1.00
C HIS A 129 -18.06 19.89 -0.51
N ALA A 130 -18.04 19.03 0.51
CA ALA A 130 -19.24 18.36 1.00
C ALA A 130 -19.99 19.13 2.10
N LYS A 131 -19.34 20.14 2.71
CA LYS A 131 -19.86 20.96 3.83
C LYS A 131 -20.41 20.14 4.99
N LEU A 132 -19.81 18.96 5.23
CA LEU A 132 -20.23 18.06 6.30
C LEU A 132 -19.80 18.59 7.67
N THR A 133 -20.67 18.44 8.66
CA THR A 133 -20.33 18.73 10.06
C THR A 133 -19.31 17.72 10.60
N GLU A 134 -18.59 18.08 11.67
CA GLU A 134 -17.61 17.18 12.31
C GLU A 134 -18.22 15.85 12.79
N SER A 135 -19.51 15.85 13.16
CA SER A 135 -20.25 14.63 13.52
C SER A 135 -20.61 13.75 12.32
N GLU A 136 -20.74 14.33 11.13
CA GLU A 136 -21.15 13.62 9.91
C GLU A 136 -19.96 13.00 9.17
N LYS A 137 -18.79 13.62 9.24
CA LYS A 137 -17.53 13.11 8.66
C LYS A 137 -17.25 11.64 9.04
N PRO A 138 -17.22 11.24 10.32
CA PRO A 138 -16.96 9.85 10.70
C PRO A 138 -18.06 8.90 10.20
N LEU A 139 -19.33 9.36 10.13
CA LEU A 139 -20.45 8.56 9.62
C LEU A 139 -20.32 8.31 8.11
N LEU A 140 -19.95 9.32 7.32
CA LEU A 140 -19.73 9.12 5.89
C LEU A 140 -18.59 8.13 5.64
N VAL A 141 -17.47 8.27 6.36
CA VAL A 141 -16.32 7.37 6.23
C VAL A 141 -16.71 5.94 6.64
N SER A 142 -17.33 5.75 7.80
CA SER A 142 -17.73 4.41 8.27
C SER A 142 -18.77 3.77 7.36
N GLY A 143 -19.76 4.54 6.90
CA GLY A 143 -20.79 4.06 5.98
C GLY A 143 -20.20 3.65 4.63
N THR A 144 -19.26 4.42 4.10
CA THR A 144 -18.57 4.09 2.85
C THR A 144 -17.74 2.83 2.98
N LEU A 145 -17.00 2.65 4.09
CA LEU A 145 -16.28 1.42 4.35
C LEU A 145 -17.21 0.20 4.44
N ILE A 146 -18.38 0.33 5.08
CA ILE A 146 -19.40 -0.73 5.14
C ILE A 146 -19.92 -1.04 3.72
N ALA A 147 -20.27 -0.01 2.95
CA ALA A 147 -20.77 -0.20 1.58
C ALA A 147 -19.75 -0.90 0.68
N LEU A 148 -18.46 -0.55 0.80
CA LEU A 148 -17.38 -1.15 0.02
C LEU A 148 -17.03 -2.61 0.44
N GLN A 149 -17.50 -3.09 1.60
CA GLN A 149 -17.42 -4.52 1.93
C GLN A 149 -18.32 -5.37 1.02
N ASN A 150 -19.38 -4.77 0.47
CA ASN A 150 -20.22 -5.43 -0.51
C ASN A 150 -19.50 -5.48 -1.87
N LYS A 151 -19.10 -6.68 -2.29
CA LYS A 151 -18.35 -6.89 -3.55
C LYS A 151 -19.08 -6.36 -4.79
N ALA A 152 -20.41 -6.48 -4.84
CA ALA A 152 -21.18 -6.01 -5.99
C ALA A 152 -21.13 -4.48 -6.07
N PHE A 153 -21.37 -3.80 -4.95
CA PHE A 153 -21.29 -2.35 -4.88
C PHE A 153 -19.88 -1.82 -5.17
N ALA A 154 -18.85 -2.45 -4.59
CA ALA A 154 -17.45 -2.06 -4.82
C ALA A 154 -17.03 -2.13 -6.30
N LEU A 155 -17.65 -3.01 -7.09
CA LEU A 155 -17.37 -3.13 -8.53
C LEU A 155 -18.22 -2.19 -9.40
N SER A 156 -19.37 -1.71 -8.90
CA SER A 156 -20.34 -0.95 -9.72
C SER A 156 -20.55 0.50 -9.29
N TYR A 157 -19.98 0.95 -8.17
CA TYR A 157 -20.29 2.27 -7.61
C TYR A 157 -20.01 3.43 -8.58
N ASN A 158 -18.96 3.30 -9.40
CA ASN A 158 -18.54 4.28 -10.40
C ASN A 158 -19.45 4.35 -11.63
N ALA A 159 -20.35 3.38 -11.83
CA ALA A 159 -21.32 3.37 -12.91
C ALA A 159 -22.65 4.05 -12.53
N HIS A 160 -22.88 4.33 -11.25
CA HIS A 160 -24.06 5.05 -10.81
C HIS A 160 -23.95 6.55 -11.12
N LYS A 161 -25.08 7.15 -11.50
CA LYS A 161 -25.19 8.61 -11.50
C LYS A 161 -25.09 9.14 -10.07
N PRO A 162 -24.58 10.36 -9.84
CA PRO A 162 -24.45 10.93 -8.49
C PRO A 162 -25.74 10.86 -7.65
N GLU A 163 -26.89 11.11 -8.29
CA GLU A 163 -28.22 11.07 -7.67
C GLU A 163 -28.65 9.66 -7.21
N ASP A 164 -28.22 8.63 -7.93
CA ASP A 164 -28.54 7.23 -7.64
C ASP A 164 -27.53 6.61 -6.67
N LEU A 165 -26.29 7.11 -6.69
CA LEU A 165 -25.20 6.61 -5.87
C LEU A 165 -25.49 6.73 -4.38
N GLN A 166 -26.09 7.84 -3.93
CA GLN A 166 -26.44 8.03 -2.52
C GLN A 166 -27.48 7.01 -2.04
N LYS A 167 -28.50 6.75 -2.86
CA LYS A 167 -29.56 5.78 -2.57
C LYS A 167 -29.00 4.36 -2.54
N ALA A 168 -28.17 4.03 -3.53
CA ALA A 168 -27.48 2.74 -3.60
C ALA A 168 -26.56 2.55 -2.39
N TRP A 169 -25.77 3.55 -2.03
CA TRP A 169 -24.88 3.56 -0.87
C TRP A 169 -25.65 3.27 0.43
N PHE A 170 -26.75 3.97 0.67
CA PHE A 170 -27.56 3.77 1.88
C PHE A 170 -28.23 2.39 1.91
N SER A 171 -28.78 1.93 0.78
CA SER A 171 -29.39 0.60 0.67
C SER A 171 -28.38 -0.51 0.99
N VAL A 172 -27.17 -0.42 0.46
CA VAL A 172 -26.12 -1.42 0.70
C VAL A 172 -25.68 -1.42 2.16
N ILE A 173 -25.57 -0.25 2.81
CA ILE A 173 -25.29 -0.18 4.25
C ILE A 173 -26.37 -0.89 5.06
N GLN A 174 -27.64 -0.67 4.73
CA GLN A 174 -28.75 -1.36 5.40
C GLN A 174 -28.65 -2.88 5.20
N ASP A 175 -28.35 -3.33 3.99
CA ASP A 175 -28.19 -4.75 3.69
C ASP A 175 -27.03 -5.39 4.48
N GLU A 176 -25.87 -4.74 4.54
CA GLU A 176 -24.72 -5.24 5.31
C GLU A 176 -25.00 -5.24 6.81
N ILE A 177 -25.63 -4.20 7.37
CA ILE A 177 -26.06 -4.19 8.78
C ILE A 177 -27.09 -5.29 9.05
N ASN A 178 -27.98 -5.57 8.09
CA ASN A 178 -29.00 -6.61 8.22
C ASN A 178 -28.42 -8.02 8.22
N LYS A 179 -27.27 -8.27 7.58
CA LYS A 179 -26.55 -9.55 7.65
C LYS A 179 -25.94 -9.82 9.02
N ALA A 180 -25.66 -8.79 9.83
CA ALA A 180 -25.11 -8.97 11.16
C ALA A 180 -26.09 -9.74 12.08
N LYS A 181 -25.59 -10.69 12.87
CA LYS A 181 -26.40 -11.48 13.81
C LYS A 181 -26.66 -10.71 15.12
N ILE A 182 -27.35 -9.58 15.02
CA ILE A 182 -27.71 -8.71 16.16
C ILE A 182 -29.21 -8.38 16.19
N PRO A 183 -29.78 -7.99 17.35
CA PRO A 183 -31.20 -7.66 17.48
C PRO A 183 -31.66 -6.54 16.53
N ARG A 184 -32.88 -6.66 16.00
CA ARG A 184 -33.45 -5.73 15.01
C ARG A 184 -33.47 -4.28 15.48
N ALA A 185 -33.82 -4.03 16.75
CA ALA A 185 -33.79 -2.69 17.32
C ALA A 185 -32.37 -2.07 17.30
N LYS A 186 -31.33 -2.87 17.52
CA LYS A 186 -29.93 -2.42 17.42
C LYS A 186 -29.55 -2.10 15.97
N LYS A 187 -30.01 -2.90 15.00
CA LYS A 187 -29.79 -2.64 13.56
C LYS A 187 -30.39 -1.31 13.13
N THR A 188 -31.64 -1.04 13.50
CA THR A 188 -32.32 0.22 13.17
C THR A 188 -31.57 1.42 13.75
N ASN A 189 -31.18 1.33 15.03
CA ASN A 189 -30.42 2.40 15.69
C ASN A 189 -29.05 2.63 15.03
N MET A 190 -28.42 1.58 14.51
CA MET A 190 -27.15 1.68 13.79
C MET A 190 -27.31 2.25 12.39
N ALA A 191 -28.41 1.97 11.69
CA ALA A 191 -28.66 2.44 10.32
C ALA A 191 -29.14 3.91 10.28
N GLN A 192 -29.85 4.36 11.31
CA GLN A 192 -30.49 5.68 11.35
C GLN A 192 -29.52 6.86 11.13
N PRO A 193 -28.31 6.93 11.72
CA PRO A 193 -27.39 8.05 11.47
C PRO A 193 -27.00 8.22 10.00
N TYR A 194 -26.95 7.12 9.23
CA TYR A 194 -26.57 7.16 7.82
C TYR A 194 -27.67 7.73 6.92
N SER A 195 -28.93 7.74 7.35
CA SER A 195 -30.02 8.28 6.52
C SER A 195 -29.90 9.79 6.34
N GLY A 196 -29.36 10.51 7.33
CA GLY A 196 -29.09 11.94 7.25
C GLY A 196 -28.03 12.28 6.19
N ILE A 197 -27.01 11.42 6.07
CA ILE A 197 -25.97 11.55 5.04
C ILE A 197 -26.52 11.27 3.63
N ALA A 198 -27.38 10.25 3.51
CA ALA A 198 -27.96 9.84 2.22
C ALA A 198 -28.84 10.90 1.55
N VAL A 199 -29.37 11.86 2.32
CA VAL A 199 -30.19 12.97 1.82
C VAL A 199 -29.44 14.29 1.79
N HIS A 200 -28.12 14.28 2.01
CA HIS A 200 -27.32 15.50 2.10
C HIS A 200 -27.26 16.21 0.73
N PRO A 201 -27.72 17.47 0.59
CA PRO A 201 -27.88 18.14 -0.70
C PRO A 201 -26.56 18.40 -1.45
N GLU A 202 -25.46 18.59 -0.72
CA GLU A 202 -24.15 18.82 -1.36
C GLU A 202 -23.55 17.53 -1.94
N LEU A 203 -23.98 16.36 -1.44
CA LEU A 203 -23.47 15.06 -1.89
C LEU A 203 -24.21 14.53 -3.13
N SER A 204 -25.35 15.12 -3.51
CA SER A 204 -26.13 14.73 -4.69
C SER A 204 -25.75 15.52 -5.95
N LYS A 205 -24.96 16.57 -5.79
CA LYS A 205 -24.49 17.41 -6.89
C LYS A 205 -23.37 16.69 -7.63
N SER A 206 -23.45 16.67 -8.96
CA SER A 206 -22.32 16.25 -9.79
C SER A 206 -21.17 17.23 -9.58
N THR A 207 -20.03 16.77 -9.08
CA THR A 207 -18.79 17.55 -9.13
C THR A 207 -18.35 17.61 -10.59
N ALA A 208 -18.68 18.69 -11.29
CA ALA A 208 -18.09 18.99 -12.58
C ALA A 208 -16.60 19.27 -12.38
N HIS A 209 -15.76 18.32 -12.75
CA HIS A 209 -14.34 18.51 -13.05
C HIS A 209 -14.16 18.48 -14.55
#